data_AF-A0ABD6F1U4-F1
#
_entry.id   AF-A0ABD6F1U4-F1
#
_cell.length_a   1.000
_cell.length_b   1.000
_cell.length_c   1.000
_cell.angle_alpha   90.00
_cell.angle_beta   90.00
_cell.angle_gamma   90.00
#
_symmetry.space_group_name_H-M   'P 1'
#
loop_
_entity.id
_entity.type
_entity.pdbx_description
1 polymer ?
#
loop_
_entity_poly.entity_id
_entity_poly.type
_entity_poly.pdbx_seq_one_letter_code
_entity_poly.pdbx_strand_id
1 'polypeptide(L)'
;MLNFRKSNEARVFLAILSKLSYREVVVVFVKTDPNALEFVSVFEENRSSFKIHVQKYIELDMANDFNVTFEENFEEVTSNILILYANVDDIERILQEIPVFSMTGKVFIVNEKGSYTSSLPTGYLSVRLRQSPLTALRDALNVLRCAVNFLDEFQVDAPTQCSSKLMPDGWTNNIGHKFYKFVLS
;
A
#
# COMPACT_ATOMS: atom_id res chain seq x y z
N MET A 1 12.03 9.44 3.49
CA MET A 1 11.68 8.71 2.26
C MET A 1 11.32 7.27 2.65
N LEU A 2 10.06 7.03 3.01
CA LEU A 2 9.55 5.73 3.47
C LEU A 2 8.18 5.50 2.80
N ASN A 3 8.17 5.49 1.47
CA ASN A 3 6.98 5.20 0.65
C ASN A 3 6.85 3.69 0.34
N PHE A 4 7.64 2.82 0.98
CA PHE A 4 7.83 1.45 0.52
C PHE A 4 6.74 0.44 0.93
N ARG A 5 5.83 0.79 1.86
CA ARG A 5 4.94 -0.22 2.47
C ARG A 5 3.70 -0.52 1.63
N LYS A 6 3.06 0.49 1.05
CA LYS A 6 1.73 0.35 0.46
C LYS A 6 1.75 0.13 -1.07
N SER A 7 2.85 0.46 -1.74
CA SER A 7 3.14 0.06 -3.13
C SER A 7 3.20 -1.46 -3.31
N ASN A 8 3.70 -2.19 -2.31
CA ASN A 8 3.74 -3.66 -2.35
C ASN A 8 2.35 -4.29 -2.23
N GLU A 9 1.40 -3.60 -1.61
CA GLU A 9 0.02 -4.07 -1.46
C GLU A 9 -0.66 -4.22 -2.84
N ALA A 10 -0.48 -3.25 -3.74
CA ALA A 10 -0.98 -3.31 -5.12
C ALA A 10 -0.50 -4.57 -5.86
N ARG A 11 0.77 -4.96 -5.69
CA ARG A 11 1.32 -6.18 -6.30
C ARG A 11 0.69 -7.45 -5.74
N VAL A 12 0.41 -7.47 -4.44
CA VAL A 12 -0.30 -8.60 -3.82
C VAL A 12 -1.73 -8.70 -4.36
N PHE A 13 -2.44 -7.57 -4.51
CA PHE A 13 -3.77 -7.55 -5.10
C PHE A 13 -3.75 -8.12 -6.52
N LEU A 14 -2.83 -7.65 -7.37
CA LEU A 14 -2.65 -8.16 -8.73
C LEU A 14 -2.36 -9.67 -8.76
N ALA A 15 -1.52 -10.16 -7.84
CA ALA A 15 -1.22 -11.58 -7.71
C ALA A 15 -2.46 -12.40 -7.29
N ILE A 16 -3.25 -11.90 -6.35
CA ILE A 16 -4.52 -12.52 -5.91
C ILE A 16 -5.50 -12.60 -7.08
N LEU A 17 -5.73 -11.48 -7.76
CA LEU A 17 -6.64 -11.41 -8.92
C LEU A 17 -6.22 -12.41 -10.00
N SER A 18 -4.93 -12.42 -10.36
CA SER A 18 -4.42 -13.36 -11.35
C SER A 18 -4.55 -14.80 -10.91
N LYS A 19 -4.37 -15.12 -9.63
CA LYS A 19 -4.47 -16.49 -9.11
C LYS A 19 -5.92 -16.99 -9.05
N LEU A 20 -6.86 -16.09 -8.72
CA LEU A 20 -8.29 -16.35 -8.72
C LEU A 20 -8.91 -16.28 -10.13
N SER A 21 -8.10 -15.99 -11.16
CA SER A 21 -8.55 -15.79 -12.54
C SER A 21 -9.57 -14.66 -12.72
N TYR A 22 -9.54 -13.67 -11.82
CA TYR A 22 -10.26 -12.42 -12.00
C TYR A 22 -9.50 -11.55 -13.00
N ARG A 23 -10.17 -11.15 -14.09
CA ARG A 23 -9.54 -10.45 -15.22
C ARG A 23 -9.99 -9.01 -15.38
N GLU A 24 -11.16 -8.68 -14.86
CA GLU A 24 -11.73 -7.35 -14.96
C GLU A 24 -12.14 -6.88 -13.57
N VAL A 25 -11.70 -5.68 -13.18
CA VAL A 25 -11.95 -5.11 -11.85
C VAL A 25 -12.34 -3.65 -11.95
N VAL A 26 -13.00 -3.16 -10.90
CA VAL A 26 -13.21 -1.74 -10.65
C VAL A 26 -12.42 -1.36 -9.41
N VAL A 27 -11.66 -0.27 -9.49
CA VAL A 27 -10.85 0.21 -8.37
C VAL A 27 -11.47 1.49 -7.85
N VAL A 28 -11.90 1.46 -6.60
CA VAL A 28 -12.50 2.58 -5.88
C VAL A 28 -11.50 3.06 -4.84
N PHE A 29 -11.23 4.36 -4.83
CA PHE A 29 -10.24 4.94 -3.93
C PHE A 29 -10.59 6.36 -3.53
N VAL A 30 -10.12 6.78 -2.36
CA VAL A 30 -10.35 8.13 -1.84
C VAL A 30 -9.24 9.08 -2.30
N LYS A 31 -9.62 10.17 -2.96
CA LYS A 31 -8.72 11.18 -3.55
C LYS A 31 -7.75 11.78 -2.52
N THR A 32 -8.25 12.01 -1.32
CA THR A 32 -7.52 12.71 -0.25
C THR A 32 -6.55 11.79 0.49
N ASP A 33 -6.54 10.48 0.24
CA ASP A 33 -5.57 9.54 0.81
C ASP A 33 -4.35 9.40 -0.12
N PRO A 34 -3.17 9.96 0.23
CA PRO A 34 -1.97 9.84 -0.60
C PRO A 34 -1.54 8.40 -0.82
N ASN A 35 -1.86 7.49 0.13
CA ASN A 35 -1.53 6.08 -0.02
C ASN A 35 -2.43 5.38 -1.03
N ALA A 36 -3.65 5.88 -1.22
CA ALA A 36 -4.59 5.35 -2.20
C ALA A 36 -4.16 5.75 -3.61
N LEU A 37 -3.72 6.99 -3.78
CA LEU A 37 -3.10 7.48 -5.03
C LEU A 37 -1.84 6.67 -5.40
N GLU A 38 -0.96 6.43 -4.42
CA GLU A 38 0.23 5.58 -4.64
C GLU A 38 -0.16 4.15 -5.02
N PHE A 39 -1.13 3.55 -4.32
CA PHE A 39 -1.64 2.22 -4.66
C PHE A 39 -2.14 2.16 -6.10
N VAL A 40 -2.96 3.14 -6.53
CA VAL A 40 -3.50 3.21 -7.90
C VAL A 40 -2.39 3.34 -8.94
N SER A 41 -1.40 4.20 -8.71
CA SER A 41 -0.25 4.36 -9.62
C SER A 41 0.48 3.03 -9.82
N VAL A 42 0.83 2.37 -8.70
CA VAL A 42 1.57 1.11 -8.76
C VAL A 42 0.71 -0.02 -9.34
N PHE A 43 -0.59 -0.03 -9.07
CA PHE A 43 -1.52 -0.99 -9.64
C PHE A 43 -1.60 -0.84 -11.17
N GLU A 44 -1.77 0.39 -11.67
CA GLU A 44 -1.85 0.69 -13.10
C GLU A 44 -0.54 0.35 -13.83
N GLU A 45 0.60 0.72 -13.27
CA GLU A 45 1.92 0.41 -13.84
C GLU A 45 2.15 -1.10 -14.02
N ASN A 46 1.60 -1.91 -13.11
CA ASN A 46 1.88 -3.35 -13.07
C ASN A 46 0.77 -4.22 -13.66
N ARG A 47 -0.49 -3.75 -13.78
CA ARG A 47 -1.66 -4.59 -14.13
C ARG A 47 -1.52 -5.37 -15.44
N SER A 48 -0.84 -4.79 -16.43
CA SER A 48 -0.64 -5.42 -17.75
C SER A 48 0.18 -6.71 -17.63
N SER A 49 1.18 -6.74 -16.76
CA SER A 49 2.01 -7.94 -16.52
C SER A 49 1.21 -9.10 -15.92
N PHE A 50 0.14 -8.80 -15.18
CA PHE A 50 -0.76 -9.78 -14.57
C PHE A 50 -2.00 -10.08 -15.44
N LYS A 51 -2.11 -9.45 -16.61
CA LYS A 51 -3.28 -9.54 -17.51
C LYS A 51 -4.59 -9.18 -16.80
N ILE A 52 -4.56 -8.07 -16.07
CA ILE A 52 -5.72 -7.49 -15.39
C ILE A 52 -6.18 -6.25 -16.15
N HIS A 53 -7.46 -6.24 -16.52
CA HIS A 53 -8.16 -5.09 -17.07
C HIS A 53 -8.84 -4.34 -15.91
N VAL A 54 -8.65 -3.02 -15.88
CA VAL A 54 -9.44 -2.15 -14.99
C VAL A 54 -10.52 -1.53 -15.84
N GLN A 55 -11.77 -1.88 -15.55
CA GLN A 55 -12.93 -1.32 -16.23
C GLN A 55 -13.06 0.17 -15.94
N LYS A 56 -12.94 0.54 -14.66
CA LYS A 56 -13.08 1.92 -14.20
C LYS A 56 -12.27 2.16 -12.93
N TYR A 57 -11.65 3.32 -12.86
CA TYR A 57 -11.13 3.91 -11.64
C TYR A 57 -12.17 4.90 -11.13
N ILE A 58 -12.68 4.68 -9.93
CA ILE A 58 -13.68 5.52 -9.28
C ILE A 58 -12.98 6.26 -8.14
N GLU A 59 -12.72 7.53 -8.37
CA GLU A 59 -12.13 8.44 -7.42
C GLU A 59 -13.22 9.08 -6.57
N LEU A 60 -13.10 9.00 -5.25
CA LEU A 60 -14.07 9.53 -4.30
C LEU A 60 -13.51 10.73 -3.53
N ASP A 61 -14.21 11.85 -3.57
CA ASP A 61 -14.00 13.01 -2.74
C ASP A 61 -15.01 13.02 -1.58
N MET A 62 -14.55 12.48 -0.44
CA MET A 62 -15.36 12.35 0.77
C MET A 62 -15.89 13.70 1.32
N ALA A 63 -15.33 14.84 0.91
CA ALA A 63 -15.79 16.16 1.36
C ALA A 63 -16.97 16.70 0.54
N ASN A 64 -17.07 16.32 -0.74
CA ASN A 64 -17.99 16.94 -1.69
C ASN A 64 -19.03 15.96 -2.26
N ASP A 65 -18.69 14.68 -2.34
CA ASP A 65 -19.48 13.73 -3.14
C ASP A 65 -20.70 13.19 -2.38
N PHE A 66 -20.73 13.30 -1.04
CA PHE A 66 -21.74 12.68 -0.15
C PHE A 66 -23.16 13.27 -0.29
N ASN A 67 -23.35 14.29 -1.14
CA ASN A 67 -24.61 15.03 -1.21
C ASN A 67 -25.38 14.92 -2.53
N VAL A 68 -24.85 14.44 -3.67
CA VAL A 68 -25.65 14.48 -4.91
C VAL A 68 -25.44 13.36 -5.95
N THR A 69 -24.26 12.75 -6.18
CA THR A 69 -24.05 11.95 -7.42
C THR A 69 -23.08 10.76 -7.29
N PHE A 70 -23.09 10.04 -6.16
CA PHE A 70 -22.25 8.84 -6.03
C PHE A 70 -22.70 7.65 -6.90
N GLU A 71 -24.01 7.43 -7.06
CA GLU A 71 -24.52 6.29 -7.82
C GLU A 71 -24.19 6.39 -9.32
N GLU A 72 -24.14 7.61 -9.86
CA GLU A 72 -23.73 7.89 -11.25
C GLU A 72 -22.29 7.42 -11.52
N ASN A 73 -21.40 7.48 -10.53
CA ASN A 73 -20.03 6.96 -10.69
C ASN A 73 -20.00 5.44 -10.88
N PHE A 74 -21.03 4.73 -10.41
CA PHE A 74 -21.21 3.30 -10.57
C PHE A 74 -22.16 2.92 -11.70
N GLU A 75 -22.76 3.90 -12.40
CA GLU A 75 -23.45 3.63 -13.65
C GLU A 75 -22.49 2.99 -14.67
N GLU A 76 -23.01 2.01 -15.41
CA GLU A 76 -22.27 1.19 -16.38
C GLU A 76 -21.18 0.27 -15.80
N VAL A 77 -21.06 0.16 -14.47
CA VAL A 77 -20.16 -0.80 -13.83
C VAL A 77 -20.73 -2.22 -13.91
N THR A 78 -20.22 -3.01 -14.84
CA THR A 78 -20.62 -4.41 -15.01
C THR A 78 -19.71 -5.40 -14.28
N SER A 79 -18.49 -5.00 -13.91
CA SER A 79 -17.57 -5.88 -13.21
C SER A 79 -18.13 -6.32 -11.84
N ASN A 80 -17.94 -7.59 -11.53
CA ASN A 80 -18.32 -8.14 -10.23
C ASN A 80 -17.21 -8.05 -9.19
N ILE A 81 -16.02 -7.58 -9.56
CA ILE A 81 -14.87 -7.50 -8.67
C ILE A 81 -14.61 -6.03 -8.33
N LEU A 82 -14.89 -5.67 -7.08
CA LEU A 82 -14.72 -4.33 -6.57
C LEU A 82 -13.52 -4.30 -5.62
N ILE A 83 -12.58 -3.40 -5.89
CA ILE A 83 -11.44 -3.15 -5.04
C ILE A 83 -11.68 -1.81 -4.35
N LEU A 84 -11.71 -1.78 -3.01
CA LEU A 84 -11.80 -0.53 -2.25
C LEU A 84 -10.51 -0.26 -1.48
N TYR A 85 -9.96 0.92 -1.70
CA TYR A 85 -8.77 1.37 -1.02
C TYR A 85 -9.01 2.73 -0.36
N ALA A 86 -9.19 2.71 0.97
CA ALA A 86 -9.40 3.91 1.76
C ALA A 86 -9.01 3.67 3.25
N ASN A 87 -9.17 4.68 4.09
CA ASN A 87 -9.02 4.52 5.54
C ASN A 87 -10.29 3.90 6.17
N VAL A 88 -10.16 3.41 7.40
CA VAL A 88 -11.24 2.71 8.13
C VAL A 88 -12.52 3.55 8.17
N ASP A 89 -12.41 4.81 8.57
CA ASP A 89 -13.55 5.73 8.70
C ASP A 89 -14.24 6.01 7.36
N ASP A 90 -13.45 6.13 6.28
CA ASP A 90 -13.99 6.38 4.94
C ASP A 90 -14.71 5.14 4.40
N ILE A 91 -14.18 3.94 4.68
CA ILE A 91 -14.79 2.67 4.27
C ILE A 91 -16.14 2.50 4.95
N GLU A 92 -16.24 2.79 6.25
CA GLU A 92 -17.52 2.72 6.96
C GLU A 92 -18.59 3.60 6.30
N ARG A 93 -18.23 4.83 5.96
CA ARG A 93 -19.12 5.77 5.27
C ARG A 93 -19.51 5.27 3.88
N ILE A 94 -18.53 4.84 3.08
CA ILE A 94 -18.76 4.31 1.73
C ILE A 94 -19.70 3.10 1.74
N LEU A 95 -19.54 2.19 2.70
CA LEU A 95 -20.37 0.98 2.79
C LEU A 95 -21.81 1.29 3.23
N GLN A 96 -22.01 2.35 4.03
CA GLN A 96 -23.33 2.78 4.45
C GLN A 96 -24.11 3.47 3.32
N GLU A 97 -23.40 4.20 2.46
CA GLU A 97 -24.04 5.07 1.47
C GLU A 97 -24.08 4.52 0.06
N ILE A 98 -23.22 3.53 -0.27
CA ILE A 98 -23.12 3.00 -1.62
C ILE A 98 -23.59 1.53 -1.63
N PRO A 99 -24.84 1.27 -2.03
CA PRO A 99 -25.45 -0.07 -1.95
C PRO A 99 -24.72 -1.14 -2.76
N VAL A 100 -23.98 -0.75 -3.81
CA VAL A 100 -23.26 -1.67 -4.70
C VAL A 100 -22.29 -2.58 -3.95
N PHE A 101 -21.71 -2.11 -2.82
CA PHE A 101 -20.81 -2.90 -2.00
C PHE A 101 -21.53 -3.93 -1.12
N SER A 102 -22.84 -3.81 -0.97
CA SER A 102 -23.70 -4.76 -0.24
C SER A 102 -24.49 -5.68 -1.17
N MET A 103 -24.31 -5.57 -2.48
CA MET A 103 -25.00 -6.41 -3.46
C MET A 103 -24.47 -7.85 -3.49
N THR A 104 -25.39 -8.80 -3.64
CA THR A 104 -25.04 -10.22 -3.79
C THR A 104 -24.36 -10.48 -5.14
N GLY A 105 -23.42 -11.43 -5.16
CA GLY A 105 -22.67 -11.78 -6.38
C GLY A 105 -21.50 -10.86 -6.72
N LYS A 106 -21.26 -9.81 -5.91
CA LYS A 106 -20.04 -9.00 -5.99
C LYS A 106 -18.96 -9.58 -5.07
N VAL A 107 -17.72 -9.58 -5.55
CA VAL A 107 -16.52 -9.88 -4.78
C VAL A 107 -15.90 -8.57 -4.37
N PHE A 108 -15.72 -8.39 -3.07
CA PHE A 108 -15.17 -7.19 -2.49
C PHE A 108 -13.75 -7.45 -1.98
N ILE A 109 -12.78 -6.66 -2.44
CA ILE A 109 -11.39 -6.73 -2.00
C ILE A 109 -11.03 -5.40 -1.34
N VAL A 110 -10.58 -5.44 -0.09
CA VAL A 110 -10.26 -4.25 0.69
C VAL A 110 -8.80 -4.27 1.14
N ASN A 111 -8.20 -3.08 1.31
CA ASN A 111 -6.86 -2.94 1.86
C ASN A 111 -6.74 -3.45 3.30
N GLU A 112 -5.51 -3.71 3.75
CA GLU A 112 -5.24 -4.26 5.09
C GLU A 112 -5.90 -3.41 6.18
N LYS A 113 -5.76 -2.09 6.10
CA LYS A 113 -6.37 -1.18 7.08
C LYS A 113 -7.90 -1.28 7.07
N GLY A 114 -8.51 -1.31 5.89
CA GLY A 114 -9.95 -1.41 5.77
C GLY A 114 -10.53 -2.71 6.31
N SER A 115 -9.76 -3.79 6.37
CA SER A 115 -10.23 -5.07 6.95
C SER A 115 -10.55 -5.04 8.44
N TYR A 116 -10.15 -3.97 9.15
CA TYR A 116 -10.49 -3.77 10.55
C TYR A 116 -11.86 -3.10 10.77
N THR A 117 -12.52 -2.66 9.69
CA THR A 117 -13.87 -2.09 9.73
C THR A 117 -14.91 -3.14 10.11
N SER A 118 -15.84 -2.77 10.99
CA SER A 118 -16.93 -3.66 11.46
C SER A 118 -18.06 -3.84 10.44
N SER A 119 -18.21 -2.89 9.51
CA SER A 119 -19.31 -2.83 8.53
C SER A 119 -19.07 -3.63 7.25
N LEU A 120 -18.02 -4.45 7.19
CA LEU A 120 -17.67 -5.16 5.96
C LEU A 120 -18.70 -6.26 5.62
N PRO A 121 -19.05 -6.42 4.33
CA PRO A 121 -19.95 -7.47 3.88
C PRO A 121 -19.30 -8.86 4.05
N THR A 122 -20.11 -9.88 4.33
CA THR A 122 -19.63 -11.27 4.44
C THR A 122 -18.98 -11.73 3.13
N GLY A 123 -17.80 -12.33 3.24
CA GLY A 123 -17.08 -12.89 2.08
C GLY A 123 -16.11 -11.92 1.39
N TYR A 124 -15.80 -10.78 2.01
CA TYR A 124 -14.73 -9.90 1.54
C TYR A 124 -13.36 -10.59 1.56
N LEU A 125 -12.47 -10.15 0.68
CA LEU A 125 -11.06 -10.50 0.66
C LEU A 125 -10.23 -9.31 1.15
N SER A 126 -9.18 -9.59 1.91
CA SER A 126 -8.20 -8.60 2.32
C SER A 126 -6.81 -9.22 2.35
N VAL A 127 -5.80 -8.37 2.36
CA VAL A 127 -4.42 -8.74 2.62
C VAL A 127 -4.05 -8.37 4.05
N ARG A 128 -3.12 -9.12 4.62
CA ARG A 128 -2.58 -8.84 5.95
C ARG A 128 -1.10 -9.11 5.98
N LEU A 129 -0.33 -8.18 6.54
CA LEU A 129 1.06 -8.41 6.81
C LEU A 129 1.18 -9.45 7.94
N ARG A 130 1.81 -10.59 7.64
CA ARG A 130 1.97 -11.67 8.62
C ARG A 130 2.96 -11.33 9.73
N GLN A 131 3.88 -10.41 9.46
CA GLN A 131 4.96 -10.09 10.38
C GLN A 131 4.46 -9.16 11.50
N SER A 132 4.72 -9.55 12.74
CA SER A 132 4.44 -8.68 13.89
C SER A 132 5.53 -7.60 14.04
N PRO A 133 5.24 -6.45 14.69
CA PRO A 133 6.26 -5.44 14.98
C PRO A 133 7.47 -5.99 15.74
N LEU A 134 7.26 -6.94 16.65
CA LEU A 134 8.33 -7.58 17.41
C LEU A 134 9.21 -8.47 16.53
N THR A 135 8.60 -9.23 15.62
CA THR A 135 9.34 -10.05 14.65
C THR A 135 10.15 -9.15 13.72
N ALA A 136 9.55 -8.07 13.19
CA ALA A 136 10.24 -7.10 12.36
C ALA A 136 11.42 -6.44 13.08
N LEU A 137 11.28 -6.12 14.37
CA LEU A 137 12.37 -5.60 15.18
C LEU A 137 13.51 -6.62 15.34
N ARG A 138 13.18 -7.89 15.62
CA ARG A 138 14.19 -8.96 15.72
C ARG A 138 14.95 -9.14 14.42
N ASP A 139 14.24 -9.14 13.29
CA ASP A 139 14.84 -9.25 11.96
C ASP A 139 15.74 -8.04 11.68
N ALA A 140 15.30 -6.83 12.01
CA ALA A 140 16.11 -5.62 11.90
C ALA A 140 17.39 -5.70 12.75
N LEU A 141 17.31 -6.20 13.99
CA LEU A 141 18.48 -6.38 14.84
C LEU A 141 19.45 -7.44 14.30
N ASN A 142 18.94 -8.50 13.66
CA ASN A 142 19.78 -9.50 13.00
C ASN A 142 20.51 -8.91 11.79
N VAL A 143 19.83 -8.13 10.96
CA VAL A 143 20.44 -7.40 9.85
C VAL A 143 21.51 -6.44 10.36
N LEU A 144 21.22 -5.66 11.41
CA LEU A 144 22.18 -4.75 12.02
C LEU A 144 23.40 -5.49 12.58
N ARG A 145 23.20 -6.64 13.25
CA ARG A 145 24.30 -7.46 13.74
C ARG A 145 25.23 -7.91 12.60
N CYS A 146 24.69 -8.35 11.47
CA CYS A 146 25.49 -8.69 10.29
C CYS A 146 26.21 -7.46 9.72
N ALA A 147 25.52 -6.30 9.72
CA ALA A 147 26.06 -5.04 9.22
C ALA A 147 27.18 -4.46 10.11
N VAL A 148 27.17 -4.72 11.42
CA VAL A 148 28.26 -4.31 12.33
C VAL A 148 29.58 -4.98 11.94
N ASN A 149 29.58 -6.23 11.49
CA ASN A 149 30.80 -6.88 11.02
C ASN A 149 31.42 -6.17 9.82
N PHE A 150 30.60 -5.60 8.92
CA PHE A 150 31.10 -4.77 7.82
C PHE A 150 31.77 -3.50 8.35
N LEU A 151 31.24 -2.89 9.41
CA LEU A 151 31.82 -1.68 9.99
C LEU A 151 33.13 -1.93 10.75
N ASP A 152 33.34 -3.15 11.27
CA ASP A 152 34.57 -3.54 11.97
C ASP A 152 35.82 -3.48 11.07
N GLU A 153 35.64 -3.59 9.75
CA GLU A 153 36.70 -3.43 8.75
C GLU A 153 37.14 -1.96 8.55
N PHE A 154 36.39 -1.00 9.10
CA PHE A 154 36.65 0.44 8.93
C PHE A 154 36.89 1.13 10.27
N GLN A 155 38.07 1.73 10.44
CA GLN A 155 38.36 2.59 11.59
C GLN A 155 37.79 4.01 11.40
N VAL A 156 36.46 4.14 11.33
CA VAL A 156 35.81 5.45 11.20
C VAL A 156 34.60 5.54 12.11
N ASP A 157 34.57 6.59 12.93
CA ASP A 157 33.45 6.88 13.82
C ASP A 157 32.24 7.43 13.05
N ALA A 158 31.04 7.09 13.55
CA ALA A 158 29.82 7.69 13.04
C ALA A 158 29.79 9.20 13.34
N PRO A 159 29.15 10.03 12.49
CA PRO A 159 29.07 11.47 12.71
C PRO A 159 28.35 11.76 14.03
N THR A 160 28.98 12.51 14.93
CA THR A 160 28.46 12.81 16.28
C THR A 160 27.78 14.18 16.38
N GLN A 161 27.88 15.02 15.35
CA GLN A 161 27.36 16.39 15.38
C GLN A 161 26.11 16.55 14.52
N CYS A 162 25.02 17.04 15.12
CA CYS A 162 23.82 17.53 14.42
C CYS A 162 23.92 19.05 14.14
N SER A 163 25.06 19.53 13.63
CA SER A 163 25.21 20.95 13.28
C SER A 163 24.71 21.21 11.84
N SER A 164 24.16 22.39 11.59
CA SER A 164 23.56 22.78 10.30
C SER A 164 24.54 22.83 9.12
N LYS A 165 25.84 22.68 9.39
CA LYS A 165 26.89 22.52 8.38
C LYS A 165 27.44 21.10 8.47
N LEU A 166 26.96 20.23 7.60
CA LEU A 166 27.59 18.95 7.32
C LEU A 166 29.03 19.21 6.88
N MET A 167 29.97 19.01 7.80
CA MET A 167 31.38 18.94 7.46
C MET A 167 31.60 17.59 6.76
N PRO A 168 32.11 17.56 5.51
CA PRO A 168 32.39 16.31 4.84
C PRO A 168 33.41 15.50 5.66
N ASP A 169 32.97 14.39 6.22
CA ASP A 169 33.83 13.46 6.97
C ASP A 169 34.04 12.15 6.19
N GLY A 170 34.98 11.33 6.66
CA GLY A 170 35.27 10.03 6.04
C GLY A 170 34.04 9.11 5.98
N TRP A 171 33.10 9.31 6.90
CA TRP A 171 31.83 8.60 6.93
C TRP A 171 30.92 9.01 5.78
N THR A 172 30.57 10.29 5.67
CA THR A 172 29.64 10.80 4.65
C THR A 172 30.16 10.63 3.22
N ASN A 173 31.47 10.80 3.00
CA ASN A 173 32.02 10.77 1.65
C ASN A 173 32.30 9.36 1.10
N ASN A 174 32.48 8.35 1.96
CA ASN A 174 32.99 7.06 1.50
C ASN A 174 32.29 5.85 2.15
N ILE A 175 32.11 5.86 3.47
CA ILE A 175 31.67 4.67 4.21
C ILE A 175 30.15 4.56 4.27
N GLY A 176 29.44 5.66 4.54
CA GLY A 176 27.99 5.64 4.73
C GLY A 176 27.22 5.10 3.52
N HIS A 177 27.62 5.46 2.30
CA HIS A 177 27.00 4.94 1.09
C HIS A 177 27.36 3.48 0.81
N LYS A 178 28.60 3.06 1.12
CA LYS A 178 29.01 1.64 1.02
C LYS A 178 28.27 0.77 2.03
N PHE A 179 28.14 1.25 3.26
CA PHE A 179 27.37 0.61 4.32
C PHE A 179 25.89 0.48 3.92
N TYR A 180 25.28 1.54 3.40
CA TYR A 180 23.90 1.49 2.92
C TYR A 180 23.71 0.45 1.82
N LYS A 181 24.63 0.39 0.85
CA LYS A 181 24.60 -0.63 -0.21
C LYS A 181 24.79 -2.05 0.33
N PHE A 182 25.68 -2.23 1.30
CA PHE A 182 25.90 -3.52 1.95
C PHE A 182 24.67 -4.01 2.71
N VAL A 183 23.96 -3.11 3.42
CA VAL A 183 22.73 -3.46 4.13
C VAL A 183 21.60 -3.84 3.17
N LEU A 184 21.63 -3.34 1.93
CA LEU A 184 20.62 -3.63 0.91
C LEU A 184 20.94 -4.86 0.04
N SER A 185 22.18 -5.36 0.05
CA SER A 185 22.61 -6.53 -0.73
C SER A 185 22.31 -7.84 0.00
#